data_AF-A0A4S4F0S6-F1
#
_entry.id   AF-A0A4S4F0S6-F1
#
_cell.length_a   1.000
_cell.length_b   1.000
_cell.length_c   1.000
_cell.angle_alpha   90.00
_cell.angle_beta   90.00
_cell.angle_gamma   90.00
#
_symmetry.space_group_name_H-M   'P 1'
#
loop_
_entity.id
_entity.type
_entity.pdbx_description
1 polymer ?
#
loop_
_entity_poly.entity_id
_entity_poly.type
_entity_poly.pdbx_seq_one_letter_code
_entity_poly.pdbx_strand_id
1 'polypeptide(L)'
;MDLWNCKHLRFFGTHLNSIPCKCVALLVIALVLRSVLIPTFSGFCGIEHDNSVKMLIPNDSLSLNSQFGIRKLKFLEVPQIIWGLNNQKIAFARACLTARMLNRTLLMPSLSASLFYKEIDLLLPISFDKVFQFERFNSLCNGFVQLGQYTDLSNRSNVVELQKGSGRKWTVERDLDQLRQFSNDPYDGYETIQIVGKNPFLWHDHWPVKDYAMVFECLGLVDEISKEVDKVVSKIRDIGRKIVSGNSVLEPVPYIAVHMRIEKDWMIHCKKMEQRSNISKILDLF
;
A
#
# COMPACT_ATOMS: atom_id res chain seq x y z
N MET A 1 62.11 0.79 -45.27
CA MET A 1 62.72 -0.53 -45.49
C MET A 1 61.83 -1.55 -44.81
N ASP A 2 61.47 -2.54 -45.60
CA ASP A 2 60.47 -3.58 -45.40
C ASP A 2 60.68 -4.49 -44.18
N LEU A 3 59.58 -4.92 -43.57
CA LEU A 3 59.51 -6.17 -42.81
C LEU A 3 58.58 -7.12 -43.57
N TRP A 4 59.20 -8.06 -44.27
CA TRP A 4 58.55 -9.06 -45.07
C TRP A 4 58.32 -10.34 -44.26
N ASN A 5 57.14 -10.93 -44.43
CA ASN A 5 56.81 -12.36 -44.37
C ASN A 5 56.82 -13.09 -43.02
N CYS A 6 55.60 -13.38 -42.54
CA CYS A 6 55.18 -14.78 -42.41
C CYS A 6 53.78 -14.93 -43.00
N LYS A 7 53.73 -15.56 -44.18
CA LYS A 7 52.51 -16.03 -44.84
C LYS A 7 52.11 -17.39 -44.26
N HIS A 8 50.80 -17.63 -44.36
CA HIS A 8 50.13 -18.93 -44.43
C HIS A 8 49.58 -19.56 -43.14
N LEU A 9 48.44 -19.02 -42.68
CA LEU A 9 47.26 -19.86 -42.45
C LEU A 9 46.09 -19.27 -43.25
N ARG A 10 46.13 -19.51 -44.57
CA ARG A 10 44.94 -19.47 -45.43
C ARG A 10 44.06 -20.65 -45.03
N PHE A 11 42.95 -20.40 -44.36
CA PHE A 11 41.73 -21.18 -44.57
C PHE A 11 40.54 -20.30 -44.18
N PHE A 12 39.57 -20.18 -45.10
CA PHE A 12 38.35 -19.38 -45.05
C PHE A 12 38.44 -17.88 -45.40
N GLY A 13 39.07 -17.59 -46.53
CA GLY A 13 38.59 -16.53 -47.41
C GLY A 13 37.63 -17.10 -48.46
N THR A 14 36.32 -17.04 -48.21
CA THR A 14 35.28 -17.15 -49.24
C THR A 14 33.99 -16.44 -48.78
N HIS A 15 33.67 -15.33 -49.46
CA HIS A 15 32.32 -14.78 -49.69
C HIS A 15 31.32 -14.69 -48.50
N LEU A 16 31.48 -13.69 -47.64
CA LEU A 16 30.37 -13.16 -46.80
C LEU A 16 29.71 -11.93 -47.43
N ASN A 17 29.55 -11.94 -48.76
CA ASN A 17 28.83 -10.90 -49.49
C ASN A 17 27.50 -11.41 -50.07
N SER A 18 26.95 -12.48 -49.49
CA SER A 18 25.58 -12.89 -49.77
C SER A 18 24.64 -12.25 -48.73
N ILE A 19 23.56 -11.66 -49.22
CA ILE A 19 22.43 -11.13 -48.43
C ILE A 19 22.01 -12.09 -47.30
N PRO A 20 21.87 -13.42 -47.51
CA PRO A 20 21.48 -14.32 -46.44
C PRO A 20 22.48 -14.37 -45.27
N CYS A 21 23.79 -14.24 -45.53
CA CYS A 21 24.76 -14.27 -44.44
C CYS A 21 24.79 -12.98 -43.62
N LYS A 22 24.53 -11.83 -44.25
CA LYS A 22 24.31 -10.56 -43.55
C LYS A 22 23.04 -10.60 -42.70
N CYS A 23 21.97 -11.22 -43.21
CA CYS A 23 20.75 -11.43 -42.46
C CYS A 23 20.99 -12.33 -41.25
N VAL A 24 21.71 -13.45 -41.40
CA VAL A 24 22.06 -14.34 -40.27
C VAL A 24 22.90 -13.60 -39.22
N ALA A 25 23.92 -12.83 -39.64
CA ALA A 25 24.73 -12.04 -38.73
C ALA A 25 23.90 -10.99 -37.96
N LEU A 26 22.98 -10.29 -38.65
CA LEU A 26 22.06 -9.34 -38.01
C LEU A 26 21.07 -10.04 -37.06
N LEU A 27 20.61 -11.25 -37.40
CA LEU A 27 19.72 -12.05 -36.55
C LEU A 27 20.44 -12.49 -35.27
N VAL A 28 21.71 -12.89 -35.37
CA VAL A 28 22.55 -13.22 -34.21
C VAL A 28 22.79 -11.99 -33.34
N ILE A 29 23.11 -10.84 -33.93
CA ILE A 29 23.29 -9.57 -33.19
C ILE A 29 21.98 -9.16 -32.50
N ALA A 30 20.84 -9.29 -33.18
CA ALA A 30 19.53 -8.98 -32.61
C ALA A 30 19.15 -9.93 -31.47
N LEU A 31 19.47 -11.23 -31.57
CA LEU A 31 19.24 -12.21 -30.50
C LEU A 31 20.13 -11.95 -29.29
N VAL A 32 21.40 -11.57 -29.51
CA VAL A 32 22.33 -11.19 -28.42
C VAL A 32 21.85 -9.90 -27.73
N LEU A 33 21.49 -8.86 -28.49
CA LEU A 33 20.90 -7.63 -27.94
C LEU A 33 19.61 -7.92 -27.17
N ARG A 34 18.76 -8.81 -27.69
CA ARG A 34 17.53 -9.24 -27.01
C ARG A 34 17.83 -9.99 -25.70
N SER A 35 18.89 -10.78 -25.64
CA SER A 35 19.30 -11.51 -24.42
C SER A 35 19.96 -10.62 -23.37
N VAL A 36 20.62 -9.54 -23.79
CA VAL A 36 21.33 -8.60 -22.88
C VAL A 36 20.42 -7.46 -22.40
N LEU A 37 19.47 -7.02 -23.23
CA LEU A 37 18.61 -5.87 -22.94
C LEU A 37 17.20 -6.24 -22.44
N ILE A 38 16.80 -7.51 -22.46
CA ILE A 38 15.50 -7.96 -21.92
C ILE A 38 15.76 -8.80 -20.66
N PRO A 39 15.32 -8.34 -19.47
CA PRO A 39 15.30 -9.20 -18.28
C PRO A 39 14.39 -10.39 -18.56
N THR A 40 14.87 -11.61 -18.35
CA THR A 40 14.05 -12.82 -18.39
C THR A 40 12.99 -12.78 -17.30
N PHE A 41 11.81 -12.24 -17.63
CA PHE A 41 10.59 -12.40 -16.85
C PHE A 41 9.96 -13.75 -17.20
N SER A 42 10.12 -14.73 -16.32
CA SER A 42 9.21 -15.88 -16.25
C SER A 42 8.03 -15.48 -15.35
N GLY A 43 6.90 -15.16 -15.95
CA GLY A 43 5.69 -14.75 -15.22
C GLY A 43 4.50 -14.68 -16.14
N PHE A 44 3.80 -15.79 -16.25
CA PHE A 44 2.61 -16.06 -17.05
C PHE A 44 1.41 -15.17 -16.63
N CYS A 45 0.79 -14.47 -17.60
CA CYS A 45 -0.67 -14.40 -17.87
C CYS A 45 -1.14 -13.00 -18.37
N GLY A 46 -1.79 -12.98 -19.54
CA GLY A 46 -2.86 -12.02 -19.90
C GLY A 46 -2.48 -10.75 -20.68
N ILE A 47 -2.76 -10.75 -21.98
CA ILE A 47 -2.74 -9.60 -22.89
C ILE A 47 -4.12 -8.93 -22.88
N GLU A 48 -4.18 -7.61 -22.71
CA GLU A 48 -5.15 -6.75 -23.42
C GLU A 48 -4.56 -5.32 -23.63
N HIS A 49 -4.45 -4.92 -24.90
CA HIS A 49 -4.27 -3.55 -25.39
C HIS A 49 -5.62 -2.81 -25.26
N ASP A 50 -5.76 -1.49 -25.05
CA ASP A 50 -5.07 -0.39 -25.73
C ASP A 50 -5.27 0.99 -25.04
N ASN A 51 -4.22 1.83 -25.11
CA ASN A 51 -4.13 3.31 -25.21
C ASN A 51 -5.24 4.22 -24.60
N SER A 52 -4.96 5.19 -23.71
CA SER A 52 -4.09 6.36 -23.95
C SER A 52 -4.16 7.36 -22.78
N VAL A 53 -3.10 7.46 -21.96
CA VAL A 53 -2.51 8.70 -21.41
C VAL A 53 -1.17 8.27 -20.80
N LYS A 54 -0.07 8.48 -21.53
CA LYS A 54 1.29 8.34 -20.99
C LYS A 54 1.56 9.47 -20.00
N MET A 55 1.20 9.27 -18.73
CA MET A 55 1.79 10.03 -17.64
C MET A 55 3.16 9.42 -17.37
N LEU A 56 4.21 10.22 -17.53
CA LEU A 56 5.61 9.86 -17.26
C LEU A 56 5.79 9.51 -15.78
N ILE A 57 5.54 8.25 -15.43
CA ILE A 57 6.06 7.62 -14.21
C ILE A 57 7.20 6.73 -14.68
N PRO A 58 8.45 6.94 -14.23
CA PRO A 58 9.50 5.95 -14.45
C PRO A 58 9.10 4.68 -13.69
N ASN A 59 8.60 3.69 -14.44
CA ASN A 59 8.50 2.31 -13.98
C ASN A 59 9.90 1.71 -14.00
N ASP A 60 10.73 2.12 -13.04
CA ASP A 60 11.84 1.28 -12.63
C ASP A 60 11.29 0.24 -11.66
N SER A 61 11.33 -0.99 -12.12
CA SER A 61 11.27 -2.19 -11.30
C SER A 61 12.04 -1.97 -9.99
N LEU A 62 11.32 -1.92 -8.87
CA LEU A 62 11.89 -1.97 -7.52
C LEU A 62 12.43 -3.38 -7.23
N SER A 63 13.50 -3.72 -7.94
CA SER A 63 14.50 -4.72 -7.59
C SER A 63 15.70 -3.98 -6.98
N LEU A 64 15.46 -3.22 -5.91
CA LEU A 64 16.48 -2.59 -5.07
C LEU A 64 16.43 -3.23 -3.68
N ASN A 65 16.65 -4.55 -3.63
CA ASN A 65 17.02 -5.22 -2.39
C ASN A 65 18.50 -4.94 -2.10
N SER A 66 18.79 -3.75 -1.55
CA SER A 66 19.82 -3.54 -0.52
C SER A 66 19.90 -2.04 -0.18
N GLN A 67 19.53 -1.66 1.05
CA GLN A 67 19.72 -0.36 1.75
C GLN A 67 18.49 0.51 2.10
N PHE A 68 17.24 0.12 1.80
CA PHE A 68 16.05 0.78 2.36
C PHE A 68 15.60 0.14 3.68
N GLY A 69 16.48 0.15 4.68
CA GLY A 69 16.02 0.01 6.06
C GLY A 69 15.36 1.32 6.45
N ILE A 70 14.12 1.28 6.97
CA ILE A 70 13.49 2.44 7.62
C ILE A 70 14.54 3.07 8.53
N ARG A 71 14.82 4.37 8.33
CA ARG A 71 15.92 5.02 9.04
C ARG A 71 15.61 4.98 10.53
N LYS A 72 16.42 4.21 11.27
CA LYS A 72 16.33 4.13 12.72
C LYS A 72 16.49 5.56 13.27
N LEU A 73 15.63 5.95 14.22
CA LEU A 73 15.64 7.25 14.91
C LEU A 73 15.07 8.44 14.12
N LYS A 74 14.23 8.22 13.10
CA LYS A 74 13.41 9.28 12.53
C LYS A 74 11.94 8.91 12.49
N PHE A 75 11.09 9.88 12.77
CA PHE A 75 9.70 9.65 13.10
C PHE A 75 8.74 10.56 12.33
N LEU A 76 7.58 10.02 12.03
CA LEU A 76 6.40 10.76 11.57
C LEU A 76 5.35 10.69 12.68
N GLU A 77 4.90 11.84 13.16
CA GLU A 77 3.78 11.93 14.09
C GLU A 77 2.53 12.40 13.34
N VAL A 78 1.40 11.74 13.59
CA VAL A 78 0.10 12.14 13.05
C VAL A 78 -0.86 12.47 14.19
N PRO A 79 -1.82 13.39 13.99
CA PRO A 79 -2.81 13.69 15.02
C PRO A 79 -3.71 12.47 15.25
N GLN A 80 -4.44 12.46 16.36
CA GLN A 80 -5.42 11.42 16.67
C GLN A 80 -6.34 11.15 15.47
N ILE A 81 -6.48 9.87 15.13
CA ILE A 81 -7.32 9.45 14.01
C ILE A 81 -8.75 9.29 14.53
N ILE A 82 -9.50 10.39 14.46
CA ILE A 82 -10.86 10.47 14.97
C ILE A 82 -11.84 10.23 13.82
N TRP A 83 -12.35 9.00 13.67
CA TRP A 83 -13.52 8.67 12.81
C TRP A 83 -14.09 7.28 13.08
N GLY A 84 -15.08 6.81 12.30
CA GLY A 84 -15.55 5.41 12.39
C GLY A 84 -14.41 4.42 12.06
N LEU A 85 -14.44 3.21 12.62
CA LEU A 85 -13.30 2.27 12.61
C LEU A 85 -12.72 1.97 11.21
N ASN A 86 -13.54 1.66 10.21
CA ASN A 86 -13.04 1.39 8.84
C ASN A 86 -12.28 2.57 8.24
N ASN A 87 -12.79 3.74 8.56
CA ASN A 87 -12.29 5.03 8.18
C ASN A 87 -10.96 5.30 8.92
N GLN A 88 -10.87 4.96 10.21
CA GLN A 88 -9.61 4.98 10.96
C GLN A 88 -8.55 4.03 10.36
N LYS A 89 -8.95 2.82 9.93
CA LYS A 89 -8.03 1.88 9.25
C LYS A 89 -7.44 2.49 7.98
N ILE A 90 -8.26 3.12 7.13
CA ILE A 90 -7.79 3.78 5.91
C ILE A 90 -6.81 4.92 6.24
N ALA A 91 -7.15 5.78 7.20
CA ALA A 91 -6.26 6.84 7.68
C ALA A 91 -4.93 6.29 8.21
N PHE A 92 -4.97 5.21 8.98
CA PHE A 92 -3.79 4.54 9.51
C PHE A 92 -2.89 4.00 8.38
N ALA A 93 -3.48 3.34 7.38
CA ALA A 93 -2.71 2.85 6.23
C ALA A 93 -2.05 3.99 5.45
N ARG A 94 -2.78 5.10 5.26
CA ARG A 94 -2.21 6.33 4.67
C ARG A 94 -1.05 6.86 5.51
N ALA A 95 -1.17 6.88 6.84
CA ALA A 95 -0.09 7.29 7.75
C ALA A 95 1.17 6.45 7.55
N CYS A 96 1.00 5.12 7.51
CA CYS A 96 2.11 4.18 7.33
C CYS A 96 2.82 4.40 6.00
N LEU A 97 2.05 4.56 4.92
CA LEU A 97 2.59 4.73 3.58
C LEU A 97 3.25 6.11 3.38
N THR A 98 2.74 7.15 4.02
CA THR A 98 3.43 8.45 4.07
C THR A 98 4.71 8.37 4.89
N ALA A 99 4.72 7.69 6.03
CA ALA A 99 5.94 7.46 6.81
C ALA A 99 7.00 6.74 5.96
N ARG A 100 6.59 5.71 5.20
CA ARG A 100 7.45 5.01 4.24
C ARG A 100 7.98 5.93 3.14
N MET A 101 7.13 6.77 2.53
CA MET A 101 7.58 7.75 1.53
C MET A 101 8.64 8.70 2.09
N LEU A 102 8.47 9.14 3.34
CA LEU A 102 9.41 10.01 4.05
C LEU A 102 10.60 9.26 4.67
N ASN A 103 10.70 7.94 4.48
CA ASN A 103 11.70 7.04 5.07
C ASN A 103 11.79 7.15 6.61
N ARG A 104 10.63 7.14 7.28
CA ARG A 104 10.45 7.34 8.72
C ARG A 104 9.62 6.24 9.35
N THR A 105 9.82 6.06 10.65
CA THR A 105 8.95 5.23 11.50
C THR A 105 7.69 6.03 11.84
N LEU A 106 6.51 5.45 11.71
CA LEU A 106 5.27 6.09 12.17
C LEU A 106 5.18 5.97 13.69
N LEU A 107 5.08 7.07 14.42
CA LEU A 107 4.76 7.02 15.85
C LEU A 107 3.35 6.49 16.03
N MET A 108 3.20 5.54 16.94
CA MET A 108 1.97 4.81 17.18
C MET A 108 0.79 5.78 17.35
N PRO A 109 -0.17 5.82 16.41
CA PRO A 109 -1.23 6.79 16.46
C PRO A 109 -2.27 6.41 17.51
N SER A 110 -2.87 7.40 18.14
CA SER A 110 -4.08 7.22 18.93
C SER A 110 -5.31 7.12 18.03
N LEU A 111 -6.13 6.12 18.29
CA LEU A 111 -7.42 5.85 17.66
C LEU A 111 -8.55 6.50 18.47
N SER A 112 -9.77 6.45 17.96
CA SER A 112 -10.98 6.87 18.69
C SER A 112 -11.87 5.67 19.01
N ALA A 113 -12.40 5.67 20.23
CA ALA A 113 -13.44 4.74 20.68
C ALA A 113 -14.75 4.86 19.90
N SER A 114 -14.99 5.99 19.24
CA SER A 114 -16.29 6.19 18.61
C SER A 114 -16.49 5.31 17.41
N LEU A 115 -17.53 4.49 17.48
CA LEU A 115 -18.18 3.95 16.30
C LEU A 115 -19.11 4.99 15.64
N PHE A 116 -19.39 6.11 16.33
CA PHE A 116 -20.33 7.14 15.88
C PHE A 116 -19.65 8.49 15.62
N TYR A 117 -19.70 8.95 14.37
CA TYR A 117 -19.06 10.20 13.93
C TYR A 117 -19.70 11.49 14.51
N LYS A 118 -20.79 11.39 15.28
CA LYS A 118 -21.59 12.55 15.74
C LYS A 118 -21.21 13.07 17.12
N GLU A 119 -20.43 12.34 17.90
CA GLU A 119 -20.12 12.67 19.30
C GLU A 119 -18.63 12.99 19.46
N ILE A 120 -18.14 13.96 18.68
CA ILE A 120 -16.71 14.30 18.56
C ILE A 120 -16.12 14.80 19.89
N ASP A 121 -16.94 15.41 20.74
CA ASP A 121 -16.53 16.07 21.99
C ASP A 121 -16.27 15.07 23.15
N LEU A 122 -16.61 13.79 22.99
CA LEU A 122 -16.46 12.73 24.01
C LEU A 122 -15.42 11.67 23.65
N LEU A 123 -14.60 11.89 22.61
CA LEU A 123 -13.79 10.84 22.01
C LEU A 123 -12.47 10.63 22.72
N LEU A 124 -12.56 9.88 23.81
CA LEU A 124 -11.39 9.38 24.53
C LEU A 124 -10.45 8.65 23.55
N PRO A 125 -9.15 9.00 23.54
CA PRO A 125 -8.18 8.31 22.72
C PRO A 125 -8.06 6.87 23.18
N ILE A 126 -8.08 5.95 22.21
CA ILE A 126 -7.73 4.55 22.42
C ILE A 126 -6.35 4.33 21.81
N SER A 127 -5.47 3.69 22.55
CA SER A 127 -4.16 3.31 22.03
C SER A 127 -4.29 2.17 21.02
N PHE A 128 -3.42 2.17 20.01
CA PHE A 128 -3.44 1.17 18.93
C PHE A 128 -3.43 -0.27 19.46
N ASP A 129 -2.64 -0.52 20.51
CA ASP A 129 -2.46 -1.80 21.20
C ASP A 129 -3.71 -2.32 21.95
N LYS A 130 -4.78 -1.52 22.05
CA LYS A 130 -6.09 -1.99 22.55
C LYS A 130 -6.94 -2.67 21.49
N VAL A 131 -6.62 -2.46 20.22
CA VAL A 131 -7.40 -2.99 19.09
C VAL A 131 -6.54 -3.93 18.25
N PHE A 132 -5.28 -3.57 18.03
CA PHE A 132 -4.35 -4.28 17.16
C PHE A 132 -3.05 -4.65 17.89
N GLN A 133 -2.46 -5.79 17.54
CA GLN A 133 -1.22 -6.28 18.12
C GLN A 133 -0.01 -5.52 17.54
N PHE A 134 0.56 -4.60 18.33
CA PHE A 134 1.71 -3.76 17.92
C PHE A 134 2.91 -4.58 17.42
N GLU A 135 3.40 -5.54 18.22
CA GLU A 135 4.56 -6.35 17.87
C GLU A 135 4.33 -7.22 16.63
N ARG A 136 3.13 -7.79 16.53
CA ARG A 136 2.74 -8.58 15.36
C ARG A 136 2.69 -7.72 14.10
N PHE A 137 2.16 -6.50 14.20
CA PHE A 137 2.14 -5.58 13.07
C PHE A 137 3.56 -5.30 12.56
N ASN A 138 4.48 -4.93 13.46
CA ASN A 138 5.86 -4.66 13.10
C ASN A 138 6.59 -5.91 12.56
N SER A 139 6.27 -7.10 13.08
CA SER A 139 6.82 -8.35 12.55
C SER A 139 6.32 -8.67 11.15
N LEU A 140 5.02 -8.48 10.87
CA LEU A 140 4.43 -8.80 9.56
C LEU A 140 4.79 -7.78 8.48
N CYS A 141 4.87 -6.51 8.85
CA CYS A 141 5.19 -5.40 7.94
C CYS A 141 6.68 -5.03 7.91
N ASN A 142 7.55 -5.86 8.50
CA ASN A 142 8.97 -5.59 8.57
C ASN A 142 9.59 -5.30 7.19
N GLY A 143 10.37 -4.23 7.09
CA GLY A 143 10.97 -3.77 5.85
C GLY A 143 10.01 -3.06 4.89
N PHE A 144 8.71 -3.01 5.18
CA PHE A 144 7.73 -2.25 4.42
C PHE A 144 7.31 -0.97 5.12
N VAL A 145 6.75 -1.08 6.33
CA VAL A 145 6.37 0.04 7.21
C VAL A 145 6.71 -0.35 8.65
N GLN A 146 6.90 0.64 9.53
CA GLN A 146 7.24 0.39 10.93
C GLN A 146 6.51 1.36 11.84
N LEU A 147 6.02 0.84 12.96
CA LEU A 147 5.49 1.60 14.08
C LEU A 147 6.55 1.75 15.17
N GLY A 148 6.61 2.93 15.78
CA GLY A 148 7.45 3.24 16.93
C GLY A 148 6.62 3.71 18.11
N GLN A 149 7.15 3.56 19.31
CA GLN A 149 6.54 4.08 20.53
C GLN A 149 7.06 5.50 20.82
N TYR A 150 6.29 6.27 21.57
CA TYR A 150 6.73 7.61 22.03
C TYR A 150 7.93 7.54 22.98
N THR A 151 8.22 6.38 23.55
CA THR A 151 9.43 6.11 24.35
C THR A 151 10.70 6.04 23.49
N ASP A 152 10.56 5.81 22.18
CA ASP A 152 11.70 5.66 21.26
C ASP A 152 12.28 7.02 20.82
N LEU A 153 11.59 8.12 21.14
CA LEU A 153 12.04 9.48 20.84
C LEU A 153 13.23 9.87 21.72
N SER A 154 14.33 10.22 21.08
CA SER A 154 15.56 10.66 21.77
C SER A 154 15.49 12.13 22.16
N ASN A 155 14.94 12.99 21.29
CA ASN A 155 14.81 14.42 21.54
C ASN A 155 13.42 14.94 21.13
N ARG A 156 12.53 15.06 22.12
CA ARG A 156 11.16 15.59 21.93
C ARG A 156 11.09 17.03 21.42
N SER A 157 12.21 17.78 21.43
CA SER A 157 12.26 19.15 20.92
C SER A 157 12.71 19.25 19.46
N ASN A 158 13.26 18.18 18.87
CA ASN A 158 13.69 18.15 17.47
C ASN A 158 12.52 17.78 16.54
N VAL A 159 11.54 18.68 16.50
CA VAL A 159 10.28 18.50 15.77
C VAL A 159 10.12 19.62 14.75
N VAL A 160 9.68 19.26 13.54
CA VAL A 160 9.18 20.22 12.56
C VAL A 160 7.71 19.96 12.26
N GLU A 161 6.91 21.02 12.30
CA GLU A 161 5.50 20.95 11.98
C GLU A 161 5.26 21.00 10.48
N LEU A 162 4.51 20.02 9.97
CA LEU A 162 3.96 20.02 8.62
C LEU A 162 2.47 20.36 8.71
N GLN A 163 2.14 21.60 8.36
CA GLN A 163 0.77 22.07 8.22
C GLN A 163 0.16 21.47 6.95
N LYS A 164 -0.78 20.53 7.14
CA LYS A 164 -1.44 19.85 6.04
C LYS A 164 -2.23 20.87 5.22
N GLY A 165 -1.99 20.89 3.91
CA GLY A 165 -2.75 21.75 3.04
C GLY A 165 -4.25 21.42 3.04
N SER A 166 -5.06 22.43 2.75
CA SER A 166 -6.51 22.37 2.86
C SER A 166 -7.22 23.28 1.85
N GLY A 167 -8.52 23.05 1.68
CA GLY A 167 -9.39 23.86 0.83
C GLY A 167 -9.46 23.39 -0.62
N ARG A 168 -10.31 24.05 -1.41
CA ARG A 168 -10.66 23.66 -2.79
C ARG A 168 -9.50 23.68 -3.79
N LYS A 169 -8.41 24.39 -3.48
CA LYS A 169 -7.21 24.48 -4.32
C LYS A 169 -6.14 23.45 -3.94
N TRP A 170 -6.38 22.60 -2.95
CA TRP A 170 -5.45 21.55 -2.55
C TRP A 170 -5.71 20.30 -3.41
N THR A 171 -4.75 19.94 -4.26
CA THR A 171 -4.86 18.81 -5.19
C THR A 171 -3.96 17.65 -4.76
N VAL A 172 -4.13 16.49 -5.36
CA VAL A 172 -3.31 15.28 -5.13
C VAL A 172 -1.82 15.59 -5.39
N GLU A 173 -1.53 16.33 -6.46
CA GLU A 173 -0.17 16.67 -6.87
C GLU A 173 0.49 17.61 -5.87
N ARG A 174 -0.24 18.63 -5.40
CA ARG A 174 0.28 19.57 -4.38
C ARG A 174 0.57 18.88 -3.06
N ASP A 175 -0.24 17.88 -2.72
CA ASP A 175 -0.04 17.04 -1.55
C ASP A 175 1.25 16.23 -1.66
N LEU A 176 1.49 15.58 -2.81
CA LEU A 176 2.74 14.86 -3.08
C LEU A 176 3.96 15.79 -3.13
N ASP A 177 3.83 16.97 -3.75
CA ASP A 177 4.91 17.95 -3.82
C ASP A 177 5.28 18.47 -2.43
N GLN A 178 4.29 18.69 -1.54
CA GLN A 178 4.55 19.03 -0.15
C GLN A 178 5.32 17.89 0.55
N LEU A 179 4.89 16.63 0.40
CA LEU A 179 5.58 15.49 1.01
C LEU A 179 7.01 15.32 0.47
N ARG A 180 7.25 15.55 -0.82
CA ARG A 180 8.60 15.56 -1.43
C ARG A 180 9.48 16.68 -0.89
N GLN A 181 8.93 17.84 -0.57
CA GLN A 181 9.71 18.90 0.09
C GLN A 181 10.19 18.42 1.46
N PHE A 182 9.32 17.75 2.22
CA PHE A 182 9.64 17.24 3.55
C PHE A 182 10.53 15.98 3.56
N SER A 183 10.68 15.29 2.42
CA SER A 183 11.65 14.20 2.29
C SER A 183 13.08 14.67 2.03
N ASN A 184 13.29 15.98 1.85
CA ASN A 184 14.59 16.58 1.53
C ASN A 184 15.03 17.57 2.61
N ASP A 185 16.30 17.94 2.60
CA ASP A 185 16.83 18.99 3.48
C ASP A 185 16.19 20.36 3.16
N PRO A 186 15.96 21.21 4.19
CA PRO A 186 16.38 21.06 5.58
C PRO A 186 15.43 20.24 6.46
N TYR A 187 14.26 19.86 5.96
CA TYR A 187 13.22 19.20 6.75
C TYR A 187 13.59 17.77 7.13
N ASP A 188 14.31 17.06 6.24
CA ASP A 188 14.79 15.73 6.58
C ASP A 188 15.73 15.76 7.80
N GLY A 189 16.46 16.85 8.04
CA GLY A 189 17.34 17.00 9.21
C GLY A 189 16.66 16.79 10.58
N TYR A 190 15.34 16.99 10.69
CA TYR A 190 14.60 16.83 11.94
C TYR A 190 14.36 15.36 12.29
N GLU A 191 14.45 15.04 13.59
CA GLU A 191 14.11 13.72 14.13
C GLU A 191 12.65 13.39 13.86
N THR A 192 11.75 14.34 14.15
CA THR A 192 10.31 14.14 14.00
C THR A 192 9.69 15.16 13.06
N ILE A 193 8.89 14.68 12.10
CA ILE A 193 7.95 15.51 11.36
C ILE A 193 6.58 15.31 11.99
N GLN A 194 5.99 16.37 12.51
CA GLN A 194 4.66 16.35 13.12
C GLN A 194 3.63 16.90 12.16
N ILE A 195 2.65 16.08 11.79
CA ILE A 195 1.54 16.49 10.94
C ILE A 195 0.51 17.23 11.78
N VAL A 196 0.16 18.44 11.35
CA VAL A 196 -0.79 19.33 12.03
C VAL A 196 -1.89 19.79 11.06
N GLY A 197 -3.10 20.03 11.60
CA GLY A 197 -4.29 20.43 10.83
C GLY A 197 -5.46 19.42 10.87
N LYS A 198 -6.62 19.80 10.31
CA LYS A 198 -7.86 18.99 10.33
C LYS A 198 -7.77 17.76 9.42
N ASN A 199 -8.32 16.62 9.86
CA ASN A 199 -7.92 15.31 9.32
C ASN A 199 -9.05 14.32 8.91
N PRO A 200 -9.72 14.51 7.76
CA PRO A 200 -10.71 13.55 7.24
C PRO A 200 -10.10 12.48 6.32
N PHE A 201 -9.19 11.66 6.87
CA PHE A 201 -8.45 10.53 6.24
C PHE A 201 -7.07 10.83 5.64
N LEU A 202 -6.35 11.71 6.34
CA LEU A 202 -4.91 12.00 6.31
C LEU A 202 -4.32 12.64 5.05
N TRP A 203 -4.57 12.14 3.84
CA TRP A 203 -4.15 12.79 2.60
C TRP A 203 -5.14 12.47 1.50
N HIS A 204 -4.90 12.99 0.29
CA HIS A 204 -5.48 12.36 -0.87
C HIS A 204 -5.00 10.91 -0.99
N ASP A 205 -5.72 10.12 -1.78
CA ASP A 205 -5.27 8.77 -2.08
C ASP A 205 -4.10 8.82 -3.07
N HIS A 206 -2.91 8.44 -2.61
CA HIS A 206 -1.67 8.46 -3.39
C HIS A 206 -1.19 7.07 -3.77
N TRP A 207 -1.68 6.05 -3.07
CA TRP A 207 -0.99 4.77 -3.00
C TRP A 207 -1.73 3.69 -3.78
N PRO A 208 -1.01 2.75 -4.42
CA PRO A 208 -1.64 1.61 -5.06
C PRO A 208 -2.45 0.78 -4.05
N VAL A 209 -3.56 0.20 -4.50
CA VAL A 209 -4.42 -0.67 -3.68
C VAL A 209 -3.63 -1.82 -3.02
N LYS A 210 -2.62 -2.35 -3.71
CA LYS A 210 -1.75 -3.40 -3.18
C LYS A 210 -1.00 -2.96 -1.91
N ASP A 211 -0.59 -1.71 -1.84
CA ASP A 211 0.15 -1.18 -0.69
C ASP A 211 -0.77 -1.03 0.52
N TYR A 212 -2.02 -0.60 0.31
CA TYR A 212 -3.05 -0.61 1.35
C TYR A 212 -3.34 -2.02 1.86
N ALA A 213 -3.53 -2.97 0.95
CA ALA A 213 -3.80 -4.36 1.30
C ALA A 213 -2.69 -4.93 2.19
N MET A 214 -1.43 -4.66 1.85
CA MET A 214 -0.31 -5.13 2.66
C MET A 214 -0.30 -4.53 4.07
N VAL A 215 -0.61 -3.23 4.24
CA VAL A 215 -0.76 -2.66 5.59
C VAL A 215 -1.91 -3.31 6.36
N PHE A 216 -3.05 -3.58 5.69
CA PHE A 216 -4.20 -4.21 6.33
C PHE A 216 -3.95 -5.66 6.74
N GLU A 217 -3.17 -6.41 5.96
CA GLU A 217 -2.78 -7.78 6.30
C GLU A 217 -1.89 -7.84 7.57
N CYS A 218 -1.13 -6.78 7.84
CA CYS A 218 -0.34 -6.66 9.06
C CYS A 218 -1.18 -6.37 10.31
N LEU A 219 -2.43 -5.92 10.17
CA LEU A 219 -3.32 -5.60 11.29
C LEU A 219 -3.89 -6.89 11.91
N GLY A 220 -3.19 -7.42 12.92
CA GLY A 220 -3.72 -8.47 13.79
C GLY A 220 -4.56 -7.90 14.93
N LEU A 221 -5.76 -8.44 15.18
CA LEU A 221 -6.55 -8.08 16.37
C LEU A 221 -5.88 -8.57 17.65
N VAL A 222 -6.12 -7.88 18.76
CA VAL A 222 -5.70 -8.34 20.09
C VAL A 222 -6.46 -9.59 20.53
N ASP A 223 -5.82 -10.39 21.39
CA ASP A 223 -6.30 -11.70 21.80
C ASP A 223 -7.68 -11.64 22.45
N GLU A 224 -8.00 -10.57 23.18
CA GLU A 224 -9.30 -10.37 23.81
C GLU A 224 -10.43 -10.30 22.78
N ILE A 225 -10.20 -9.55 21.69
CA ILE A 225 -11.18 -9.43 20.60
C ILE A 225 -11.25 -10.76 19.83
N SER A 226 -10.10 -11.36 19.51
CA SER A 226 -10.05 -12.65 18.81
C SER A 226 -10.79 -13.76 19.56
N LYS A 227 -10.64 -13.85 20.88
CA LYS A 227 -11.35 -14.83 21.71
C LYS A 227 -12.86 -14.64 21.68
N GLU A 228 -13.36 -13.41 21.73
CA GLU A 228 -14.79 -13.15 21.62
C GLU A 228 -15.31 -13.44 20.20
N VAL A 229 -14.52 -13.17 19.16
CA VAL A 229 -14.86 -13.57 17.77
C VAL A 229 -14.97 -15.08 17.66
N ASP A 230 -14.00 -15.84 18.18
CA ASP A 230 -14.00 -17.31 18.13
C ASP A 230 -15.23 -17.89 18.84
N LYS A 231 -15.64 -17.32 19.97
CA LYS A 231 -16.83 -17.70 20.73
C LYS A 231 -18.14 -17.40 19.98
N VAL A 232 -18.20 -16.32 19.20
CA VAL A 232 -19.35 -16.02 18.35
C VAL A 232 -19.41 -17.01 17.19
N VAL A 233 -18.29 -17.24 16.51
CA VAL A 233 -18.19 -18.19 15.39
C VAL A 233 -18.50 -19.62 15.84
N SER A 234 -18.04 -20.03 17.03
CA SER A 234 -18.33 -21.36 17.58
C SER A 234 -19.83 -21.56 17.80
N LYS A 235 -20.52 -20.57 18.37
CA LYS A 235 -21.98 -20.59 18.56
C LYS A 235 -22.75 -20.68 17.24
N ILE A 236 -22.33 -19.92 16.22
CA ILE A 236 -22.94 -19.98 14.88
C ILE A 236 -22.80 -21.39 14.31
N ARG A 237 -21.61 -21.98 14.43
CA ARG A 237 -21.35 -23.36 13.97
C ARG A 237 -22.14 -24.40 14.76
N ASP A 238 -22.30 -24.23 16.07
CA ASP A 238 -23.12 -25.10 16.91
C ASP A 238 -24.59 -25.10 16.48
N ILE A 239 -25.13 -23.93 16.16
CA ILE A 239 -26.50 -23.80 15.64
C ILE A 239 -26.60 -24.51 14.28
N GLY A 240 -25.63 -24.28 13.38
CA GLY A 240 -25.59 -24.95 12.09
C GLY A 240 -25.52 -26.48 12.21
N ARG A 241 -24.72 -27.02 13.15
CA ARG A 241 -24.63 -28.47 13.42
C ARG A 241 -25.97 -29.07 13.84
N LYS A 242 -26.75 -28.36 14.66
CA LYS A 242 -28.08 -28.82 15.10
C LYS A 242 -29.07 -28.92 13.93
N ILE A 243 -28.93 -28.06 12.92
CA ILE A 243 -29.82 -28.02 11.75
C ILE A 243 -29.46 -29.12 10.74
N VAL A 244 -28.17 -29.40 10.56
CA VAL A 244 -27.68 -30.32 9.51
C VAL A 244 -27.80 -31.80 9.90
N SER A 245 -28.14 -32.14 11.15
CA SER A 245 -28.37 -33.49 11.70
C SER A 245 -28.13 -34.65 10.72
N GLY A 246 -26.84 -35.00 10.54
CA GLY A 246 -26.38 -36.02 9.60
C GLY A 246 -24.89 -36.34 9.76
N ASN A 247 -24.57 -37.20 10.73
CA ASN A 247 -23.38 -38.07 10.90
C ASN A 247 -21.93 -37.62 10.58
N SER A 248 -21.61 -36.40 10.13
CA SER A 248 -20.21 -35.95 9.99
C SER A 248 -19.78 -35.03 11.14
N VAL A 249 -19.35 -35.65 12.25
CA VAL A 249 -18.87 -34.95 13.46
C VAL A 249 -17.58 -34.13 13.22
N LEU A 250 -16.93 -34.30 12.07
CA LEU A 250 -15.57 -33.81 11.83
C LEU A 250 -15.45 -32.62 10.86
N GLU A 251 -16.49 -32.27 10.09
CA GLU A 251 -16.39 -31.16 9.14
C GLU A 251 -16.89 -29.83 9.71
N PRO A 252 -16.17 -28.71 9.47
CA PRO A 252 -16.62 -27.39 9.87
C PRO A 252 -17.90 -27.03 9.11
N VAL A 253 -18.97 -26.69 9.84
CA VAL A 253 -20.23 -26.27 9.22
C VAL A 253 -20.01 -24.96 8.45
N PRO A 254 -20.29 -24.93 7.13
CA PRO A 254 -20.13 -23.73 6.34
C PRO A 254 -21.17 -22.69 6.77
N TYR A 255 -20.77 -21.42 6.76
CA TYR A 255 -21.67 -20.29 6.96
C TYR A 255 -21.31 -19.18 5.98
N ILE A 256 -22.30 -18.33 5.67
CA ILE A 256 -22.11 -17.15 4.86
C ILE A 256 -22.30 -15.93 5.77
N ALA A 257 -21.29 -15.08 5.83
CA ALA A 257 -21.39 -13.78 6.49
C ALA A 257 -21.71 -12.71 5.44
N VAL A 258 -22.74 -11.90 5.69
CA VAL A 258 -23.16 -10.80 4.82
C VAL A 258 -23.05 -9.50 5.60
N HIS A 259 -22.29 -8.54 5.08
CA HIS A 259 -22.23 -7.19 5.62
C HIS A 259 -23.21 -6.30 4.85
N MET A 260 -24.34 -5.98 5.48
CA MET A 260 -25.37 -5.11 4.90
C MET A 260 -25.13 -3.67 5.35
N ARG A 261 -24.73 -2.80 4.42
CA ARG A 261 -24.66 -1.34 4.63
C ARG A 261 -25.91 -0.71 4.04
N ILE A 262 -26.96 -0.60 4.85
CA ILE A 262 -28.29 -0.12 4.42
C ILE A 262 -28.79 1.05 5.27
N GLU A 263 -27.91 1.66 6.07
CA GLU A 263 -28.24 2.79 6.91
C GLU A 263 -28.60 4.03 6.06
N LYS A 264 -29.43 4.91 6.64
CA LYS A 264 -30.00 6.08 5.94
C LYS A 264 -28.94 6.97 5.29
N ASP A 265 -27.77 7.14 5.93
CA ASP A 265 -26.64 7.90 5.37
C ASP A 265 -26.11 7.26 4.07
N TRP A 266 -26.01 5.94 4.04
CA TRP A 266 -25.59 5.20 2.86
C TRP A 266 -26.65 5.24 1.75
N MET A 267 -27.93 5.09 2.10
CA MET A 267 -29.03 5.23 1.14
C MET A 267 -29.06 6.63 0.49
N ILE A 268 -28.81 7.69 1.27
CA ILE A 268 -28.67 9.06 0.76
C ILE A 268 -27.46 9.16 -0.18
N HIS A 269 -26.33 8.53 0.16
CA HIS A 269 -25.14 8.50 -0.70
C HIS A 269 -25.44 7.84 -2.06
N CYS A 270 -26.05 6.65 -2.05
CA CYS A 270 -26.48 5.93 -3.25
C CYS A 270 -27.43 6.77 -4.11
N LYS A 271 -28.45 7.40 -3.51
CA LYS A 271 -29.40 8.27 -4.24
C LYS A 271 -28.72 9.46 -4.90
N LYS A 272 -27.73 10.08 -4.24
CA LYS A 272 -26.94 11.16 -4.84
C LYS A 272 -26.08 10.67 -6.00
N MET A 273 -25.61 9.43 -5.95
CA MET A 273 -24.86 8.81 -7.04
C MET A 273 -25.76 8.55 -8.25
N GLU A 274 -26.95 7.98 -8.04
CA GLU A 274 -27.99 7.79 -9.07
C GLU A 274 -28.31 9.09 -9.82
N GLN A 275 -28.55 10.16 -9.07
CA GLN A 275 -28.82 11.49 -9.63
C GLN A 275 -27.66 12.03 -10.49
N ARG A 276 -26.41 11.75 -10.11
CA ARG A 276 -25.23 12.21 -10.87
C ARG A 276 -25.00 11.37 -12.12
N SER A 277 -25.35 10.08 -12.07
CA SER A 277 -25.13 9.14 -13.15
C SER A 277 -26.32 8.99 -14.09
N ASN A 278 -27.46 9.65 -13.84
CA ASN A 278 -28.72 9.48 -14.56
C ASN A 278 -29.16 8.00 -14.66
N ILE A 279 -28.95 7.24 -13.58
CA ILE A 279 -29.32 5.82 -13.47
C ILE A 279 -30.32 5.68 -12.32
N SER A 280 -31.34 4.83 -12.48
CA SER A 280 -32.41 4.63 -11.49
C SER A 280 -32.42 3.25 -10.84
N LYS A 281 -31.31 2.50 -10.86
CA LYS A 281 -31.28 1.06 -10.53
C LYS A 281 -30.47 0.70 -9.28
N ILE A 282 -29.76 1.63 -8.65
CA ILE A 282 -28.84 1.32 -7.54
C ILE A 282 -29.63 0.97 -6.27
N LEU A 283 -30.84 1.52 -6.12
CA LEU A 283 -31.70 1.30 -4.97
C LEU A 283 -32.83 0.27 -5.18
N ASP A 284 -33.03 -0.27 -6.39
CA ASP A 284 -34.16 -1.17 -6.72
C ASP A 284 -34.08 -2.59 -6.10
N LEU A 285 -33.03 -2.87 -5.29
CA LEU A 285 -32.77 -4.17 -4.69
C LEU A 285 -33.18 -4.27 -3.19
N PHE A 286 -33.83 -3.24 -2.64
CA PHE A 286 -34.26 -3.20 -1.23
C PHE A 286 -35.69 -2.70 -1.06
#